data_AF-A0A6N7IUH6-F1
#
_entry.id   AF-A0A6N7IUH6-F1
#
_cell.length_a   1.000
_cell.length_b   1.000
_cell.length_c   1.000
_cell.angle_alpha   90.00
_cell.angle_beta   90.00
_cell.angle_gamma   90.00
#
_symmetry.space_group_name_H-M   'P 1'
#
loop_
_entity.id
_entity.type
_entity.pdbx_description
1 polymer ?
#
loop_
_entity_poly.entity_id
_entity_poly.type
_entity_poly.pdbx_seq_one_letter_code
_entity_poly.pdbx_strand_id
1 'polypeptide(L)'
;MSTQLDRARAGEITPEMHRVAEKEGVDPELVRRGVAEGTVVILKNRVRRNCDPVGVGAGLRVKVSASVGLAGEGDTIAGEVEKVRAAVEAGTDAIMDLSTAGDMDGARRAVLAAATTPVGTLPVYQALVEAREKYGAAVKMQVEEMFAVIERQAAAGVDFLALHCATTWQTMRAAKKHRRVDYLVSHGGSHLMGWMIHNRRENPLYEHYDRLLAICRRYDVVLSLADGWRPGCLADSLDAAQVQELVVLGELVARARKHGVQVMVKGPGHVPLGHLRATVQLEKELCFGAPYFVFGPVVTDIAPGYDHITAAIGGALAARAGAEFLCYVTAAEHLGLPDVQQVREGVVAARIAAHAADVARDPRAARWDLEMSRARKALDWDRQIELALDSSRAAMMRRERSRGSHQACAMCGKYCAMQVVGQYLGKEQGVC
;
A
#
# COMPACT_ATOMS: atom_id res chain seq x y z
N MET A 1 4.23 -8.86 26.74
CA MET A 1 3.76 -7.49 26.44
C MET A 1 2.56 -7.59 25.54
N SER A 2 1.47 -6.93 25.89
CA SER A 2 0.21 -6.90 25.13
C SER A 2 0.39 -6.16 23.80
N THR A 3 -0.34 -6.57 22.77
CA THR A 3 -0.38 -5.88 21.46
C THR A 3 -1.43 -4.77 21.45
N GLN A 4 -1.44 -3.91 20.43
CA GLN A 4 -2.54 -2.96 20.20
C GLN A 4 -3.90 -3.67 20.16
N LEU A 5 -3.99 -4.85 19.54
CA LEU A 5 -5.21 -5.66 19.48
C LEU A 5 -5.67 -6.11 20.87
N ASP A 6 -4.76 -6.60 21.72
CA ASP A 6 -5.10 -7.01 23.09
C ASP A 6 -5.58 -5.83 23.92
N ARG A 7 -4.85 -4.70 23.85
CA ARG A 7 -5.16 -3.47 24.59
C ARG A 7 -6.51 -2.90 24.16
N ALA A 8 -6.77 -2.87 22.85
CA ALA A 8 -8.06 -2.47 22.31
C ALA A 8 -9.20 -3.33 22.87
N ARG A 9 -9.04 -4.67 22.86
CA ARG A 9 -10.05 -5.61 23.40
C ARG A 9 -10.26 -5.48 24.91
N ALA A 10 -9.24 -5.04 25.64
CA ALA A 10 -9.34 -4.71 27.06
C ALA A 10 -10.01 -3.34 27.32
N GLY A 11 -10.41 -2.60 26.28
CA GLY A 11 -11.04 -1.28 26.41
C GLY A 11 -10.03 -0.14 26.58
N GLU A 12 -8.75 -0.39 26.40
CA GLU A 12 -7.69 0.62 26.53
C GLU A 12 -7.53 1.41 25.23
N ILE A 13 -7.54 2.74 25.32
CA ILE A 13 -7.13 3.64 24.23
C ILE A 13 -5.65 3.96 24.41
N THR A 14 -4.83 3.49 23.49
CA THR A 14 -3.37 3.64 23.56
C THR A 14 -2.91 4.99 23.01
N PRO A 15 -1.67 5.44 23.31
CA PRO A 15 -1.10 6.63 22.67
C PRO A 15 -1.10 6.54 21.14
N GLU A 16 -0.86 5.35 20.58
CA GLU A 16 -0.91 5.13 19.15
C GLU A 16 -2.33 5.30 18.58
N MET A 17 -3.37 4.80 19.28
CA MET A 17 -4.77 5.02 18.88
C MET A 17 -5.15 6.49 18.92
N HIS A 18 -4.75 7.22 19.97
CA HIS A 18 -4.95 8.67 20.06
C HIS A 18 -4.28 9.40 18.90
N ARG A 19 -3.03 9.06 18.59
CA ARG A 19 -2.28 9.69 17.50
C ARG A 19 -2.92 9.42 16.13
N VAL A 20 -3.40 8.21 15.89
CA VAL A 20 -4.15 7.88 14.67
C VAL A 20 -5.45 8.70 14.60
N ALA A 21 -6.21 8.75 15.68
CA ALA A 21 -7.48 9.48 15.72
C ALA A 21 -7.31 10.98 15.44
N GLU A 22 -6.26 11.59 16.00
CA GLU A 22 -5.87 12.99 15.75
C GLU A 22 -5.59 13.23 14.26
N LYS A 23 -4.76 12.39 13.63
CA LYS A 23 -4.40 12.51 12.20
C LYS A 23 -5.59 12.36 11.26
N GLU A 24 -6.57 11.58 11.69
CA GLU A 24 -7.76 11.23 10.92
C GLU A 24 -8.96 12.17 11.22
N GLY A 25 -8.86 13.01 12.24
CA GLY A 25 -9.95 13.87 12.69
C GLY A 25 -11.18 13.08 13.14
N VAL A 26 -10.97 11.98 13.86
CA VAL A 26 -12.03 11.08 14.37
C VAL A 26 -11.91 10.88 15.88
N ASP A 27 -12.94 10.30 16.48
CA ASP A 27 -12.93 9.92 17.89
C ASP A 27 -11.94 8.76 18.13
N PRO A 28 -11.05 8.83 19.14
CA PRO A 28 -10.17 7.71 19.53
C PRO A 28 -10.91 6.39 19.80
N GLU A 29 -12.15 6.44 20.26
CA GLU A 29 -12.99 5.26 20.49
C GLU A 29 -13.41 4.57 19.18
N LEU A 30 -13.52 5.30 18.07
CA LEU A 30 -13.70 4.71 16.74
C LEU A 30 -12.49 3.85 16.38
N VAL A 31 -11.28 4.40 16.58
CA VAL A 31 -10.03 3.68 16.30
C VAL A 31 -9.90 2.46 17.21
N ARG A 32 -10.12 2.61 18.52
CA ARG A 32 -10.04 1.50 19.48
C ARG A 32 -11.00 0.37 19.13
N ARG A 33 -12.27 0.66 18.82
CA ARG A 33 -13.25 -0.35 18.40
C ARG A 33 -12.81 -1.06 17.12
N GLY A 34 -12.40 -0.30 16.10
CA GLY A 34 -11.92 -0.88 14.85
C GLY A 34 -10.72 -1.81 15.06
N VAL A 35 -9.79 -1.43 15.93
CA VAL A 35 -8.66 -2.31 16.30
C VAL A 35 -9.15 -3.55 17.04
N ALA A 36 -10.05 -3.43 18.01
CA ALA A 36 -10.56 -4.57 18.79
C ALA A 36 -11.29 -5.61 17.92
N GLU A 37 -12.06 -5.13 16.93
CA GLU A 37 -12.80 -5.91 15.93
C GLU A 37 -11.87 -6.47 14.83
N GLY A 38 -10.72 -5.83 14.63
CA GLY A 38 -9.75 -6.16 13.60
C GLY A 38 -10.07 -5.56 12.21
N THR A 39 -10.98 -4.59 12.15
CA THR A 39 -11.34 -3.81 10.95
C THR A 39 -10.43 -2.58 10.76
N VAL A 40 -9.59 -2.29 11.76
CA VAL A 40 -8.49 -1.33 11.71
C VAL A 40 -7.21 -2.00 12.23
N VAL A 41 -6.08 -1.74 11.58
CA VAL A 41 -4.74 -2.06 12.10
C VAL A 41 -3.93 -0.79 12.31
N ILE A 42 -3.04 -0.79 13.30
CA ILE A 42 -2.08 0.29 13.52
C ILE A 42 -0.70 -0.21 13.12
N LEU A 43 -0.17 0.35 12.04
CA LEU A 43 1.17 0.05 11.54
C LEU A 43 2.21 0.70 12.45
N LYS A 44 2.63 -0.04 13.48
CA LYS A 44 3.63 0.44 14.43
C LYS A 44 4.27 -0.71 15.19
N ASN A 45 5.50 -1.05 14.84
CA ASN A 45 6.31 -1.97 15.64
C ASN A 45 6.70 -1.31 16.96
N ARG A 46 6.56 -2.03 18.07
CA ARG A 46 6.84 -1.51 19.42
C ARG A 46 8.31 -1.11 19.63
N VAL A 47 9.26 -1.68 18.88
CA VAL A 47 10.69 -1.37 19.06
C VAL A 47 11.14 -0.15 18.26
N ARG A 48 10.42 0.22 17.19
CA ARG A 48 10.77 1.36 16.35
C ARG A 48 10.42 2.66 17.07
N ARG A 49 11.33 3.62 17.20
CA ARG A 49 11.05 4.89 17.93
C ARG A 49 10.68 6.05 17.00
N ASN A 50 11.28 6.09 15.81
CA ASN A 50 11.13 7.15 14.82
C ASN A 50 9.99 6.85 13.81
N CYS A 51 8.85 6.36 14.29
CA CYS A 51 7.69 6.07 13.43
C CYS A 51 6.47 6.80 13.98
N ASP A 52 5.84 7.62 13.15
CA ASP A 52 4.52 8.18 13.42
C ASP A 52 3.45 7.15 13.03
N PRO A 53 2.68 6.58 13.98
CA PRO A 53 1.72 5.53 13.70
C PRO A 53 0.73 5.88 12.58
N VAL A 54 0.36 4.88 11.79
CA VAL A 54 -0.70 5.00 10.76
C VAL A 54 -1.74 3.92 10.99
N GLY A 55 -3.00 4.33 11.11
CA GLY A 55 -4.13 3.43 11.13
C GLY A 55 -4.61 3.13 9.72
N VAL A 56 -4.87 1.86 9.40
CA VAL A 56 -5.43 1.42 8.11
C VAL A 56 -6.71 0.66 8.40
N GLY A 57 -7.84 1.07 7.83
CA GLY A 57 -9.09 0.34 8.00
C GLY A 57 -10.35 1.19 7.87
N ALA A 58 -11.49 0.56 8.17
CA ALA A 58 -12.81 1.16 7.99
C ALA A 58 -12.99 2.43 8.84
N GLY A 59 -13.66 3.44 8.27
CA GLY A 59 -13.91 4.73 8.94
C GLY A 59 -12.71 5.70 8.95
N LEU A 60 -11.56 5.29 8.41
CA LEU A 60 -10.38 6.14 8.21
C LEU A 60 -10.23 6.50 6.71
N ARG A 61 -9.42 7.53 6.39
CA ARG A 61 -9.10 7.86 4.99
C ARG A 61 -8.30 6.73 4.35
N VAL A 62 -8.40 6.57 3.04
CA VAL A 62 -7.60 5.58 2.29
C VAL A 62 -6.11 5.92 2.38
N LYS A 63 -5.27 4.90 2.59
CA LYS A 63 -3.81 5.04 2.69
C LYS A 63 -3.10 4.68 1.40
N VAL A 64 -1.89 5.20 1.22
CA VAL A 64 -1.02 4.90 0.08
C VAL A 64 0.33 4.36 0.53
N SER A 65 0.82 3.31 -0.12
CA SER A 65 2.18 2.78 0.07
C SER A 65 3.02 2.94 -1.19
N ALA A 66 4.26 3.37 -1.01
CA ALA A 66 5.29 3.36 -2.05
C ALA A 66 6.23 2.17 -1.84
N SER A 67 6.78 1.62 -2.92
CA SER A 67 7.78 0.56 -2.86
C SER A 67 9.15 1.09 -3.29
N VAL A 68 10.20 0.63 -2.62
CA VAL A 68 11.61 0.90 -2.94
C VAL A 68 12.37 -0.41 -2.76
N GLY A 69 13.63 -0.47 -3.18
CA GLY A 69 14.48 -1.62 -2.91
C GLY A 69 15.60 -1.80 -3.92
N LEU A 70 16.68 -2.43 -3.45
CA LEU A 70 17.80 -2.85 -4.29
C LEU A 70 17.41 -4.07 -5.12
N ALA A 71 17.59 -4.05 -6.44
CA ALA A 71 17.20 -5.15 -7.32
C ALA A 71 18.28 -5.56 -8.33
N GLY A 72 19.19 -4.66 -8.73
CA GLY A 72 20.15 -4.94 -9.80
C GLY A 72 21.54 -4.32 -9.63
N GLU A 73 22.38 -4.56 -10.64
CA GLU A 73 23.70 -3.94 -10.74
C GLU A 73 23.58 -2.43 -10.95
N GLY A 74 24.21 -1.65 -10.07
CA GLY A 74 24.19 -0.18 -10.11
C GLY A 74 23.26 0.47 -9.09
N ASP A 75 22.34 -0.29 -8.47
CA ASP A 75 21.54 0.23 -7.36
C ASP A 75 22.43 0.53 -6.15
N THR A 76 22.13 1.63 -5.47
CA THR A 76 22.85 2.03 -4.26
C THR A 76 21.88 2.35 -3.14
N ILE A 77 22.30 2.09 -1.91
CA ILE A 77 21.53 2.45 -0.71
C ILE A 77 21.21 3.96 -0.71
N ALA A 78 22.14 4.80 -1.18
CA ALA A 78 21.92 6.23 -1.29
C ALA A 78 20.77 6.57 -2.26
N GLY A 79 20.76 5.96 -3.45
CA GLY A 79 19.67 6.14 -4.42
C GLY A 79 18.32 5.66 -3.90
N GLU A 80 18.27 4.54 -3.16
CA GLU A 80 17.03 4.09 -2.54
C GLU A 80 16.54 5.04 -1.44
N VAL A 81 17.45 5.64 -0.66
CA VAL A 81 17.08 6.68 0.32
C VAL A 81 16.53 7.94 -0.38
N GLU A 82 17.03 8.31 -1.55
CA GLU A 82 16.46 9.41 -2.35
C GLU A 82 15.03 9.10 -2.81
N LYS A 83 14.78 7.87 -3.28
CA LYS A 83 13.41 7.42 -3.61
C LYS A 83 12.48 7.45 -2.40
N VAL A 84 12.94 7.02 -1.23
CA VAL A 84 12.18 7.11 0.03
C VAL A 84 11.81 8.56 0.34
N ARG A 85 12.77 9.49 0.26
CA ARG A 85 12.51 10.92 0.52
C ARG A 85 11.48 11.48 -0.46
N ALA A 86 11.64 11.19 -1.76
CA ALA A 86 10.69 11.63 -2.78
C ALA A 86 9.28 11.07 -2.54
N ALA A 87 9.16 9.81 -2.12
CA ALA A 87 7.87 9.20 -1.78
C ALA A 87 7.21 9.84 -0.54
N VAL A 88 8.00 10.11 0.51
CA VAL A 88 7.52 10.79 1.73
C VAL A 88 7.09 12.22 1.43
N GLU A 89 7.88 12.98 0.67
CA GLU A 89 7.53 14.33 0.22
C GLU A 89 6.30 14.35 -0.69
N ALA A 90 6.08 13.29 -1.47
CA ALA A 90 4.87 13.11 -2.27
C ALA A 90 3.64 12.72 -1.43
N GLY A 91 3.82 12.42 -0.14
CA GLY A 91 2.75 12.14 0.82
C GLY A 91 2.33 10.67 0.92
N THR A 92 3.24 9.73 0.68
CA THR A 92 2.96 8.31 0.98
C THR A 92 2.71 8.10 2.47
N ASP A 93 1.80 7.18 2.82
CA ASP A 93 1.50 6.84 4.21
C ASP A 93 2.40 5.71 4.74
N ALA A 94 2.97 4.90 3.85
CA ALA A 94 3.92 3.85 4.20
C ALA A 94 4.96 3.62 3.10
N ILE A 95 6.03 2.93 3.45
CA ILE A 95 7.07 2.44 2.53
C ILE A 95 7.13 0.92 2.61
N MET A 96 7.32 0.26 1.48
CA MET A 96 7.76 -1.14 1.44
C MET A 96 9.21 -1.20 0.93
N ASP A 97 10.10 -1.78 1.72
CA ASP A 97 11.44 -2.18 1.26
C ASP A 97 11.34 -3.59 0.66
N LEU A 98 11.46 -3.63 -0.67
CA LEU A 98 11.34 -4.80 -1.53
C LEU A 98 12.69 -5.23 -2.09
N SER A 99 13.79 -4.88 -1.43
CA SER A 99 15.12 -5.29 -1.86
C SER A 99 15.19 -6.80 -2.11
N THR A 100 15.91 -7.19 -3.16
CA THR A 100 16.16 -8.59 -3.58
C THR A 100 17.63 -8.83 -3.95
N ALA A 101 18.51 -7.86 -3.72
CA ALA A 101 19.94 -7.95 -4.02
C ALA A 101 20.76 -7.03 -3.11
N GLY A 102 22.09 -7.20 -3.13
CA GLY A 102 23.04 -6.33 -2.43
C GLY A 102 22.98 -6.42 -0.90
N ASP A 103 23.44 -5.37 -0.22
CA ASP A 103 23.36 -5.27 1.25
C ASP A 103 21.94 -4.94 1.71
N MET A 104 21.08 -5.96 1.74
CA MET A 104 19.66 -5.85 2.12
C MET A 104 19.48 -5.41 3.59
N ASP A 105 20.40 -5.81 4.48
CA ASP A 105 20.36 -5.39 5.88
C ASP A 105 20.73 -3.90 6.00
N GLY A 106 21.73 -3.44 5.25
CA GLY A 106 22.12 -2.03 5.16
C GLY A 106 21.04 -1.15 4.55
N ALA A 107 20.45 -1.58 3.43
CA ALA A 107 19.33 -0.90 2.79
C ALA A 107 18.16 -0.73 3.77
N ARG A 108 17.75 -1.81 4.44
CA ARG A 108 16.65 -1.77 5.42
C ARG A 108 16.95 -0.83 6.58
N ARG A 109 18.18 -0.84 7.13
CA ARG A 109 18.59 0.11 8.18
C ARG A 109 18.48 1.56 7.70
N ALA A 110 18.92 1.84 6.48
CA ALA A 110 18.86 3.17 5.89
C ALA A 110 17.41 3.63 5.65
N VAL A 111 16.55 2.76 5.12
CA VAL A 111 15.11 3.04 4.92
C VAL A 111 14.42 3.31 6.26
N LEU A 112 14.63 2.46 7.26
CA LEU A 112 14.04 2.63 8.61
C LEU A 112 14.46 3.94 9.28
N ALA A 113 15.70 4.40 9.03
CA ALA A 113 16.21 5.67 9.55
C ALA A 113 15.65 6.88 8.78
N ALA A 114 15.49 6.78 7.46
CA ALA A 114 15.06 7.87 6.60
C ALA A 114 13.53 8.12 6.64
N ALA A 115 12.73 7.07 6.78
CA ALA A 115 11.29 7.18 6.84
C ALA A 115 10.80 7.48 8.26
N THR A 116 9.88 8.43 8.41
CA THR A 116 9.07 8.60 9.63
C THR A 116 7.71 7.89 9.52
N THR A 117 7.34 7.48 8.31
CA THR A 117 6.18 6.63 8.02
C THR A 117 6.50 5.16 8.31
N PRO A 118 5.48 4.31 8.54
CA PRO A 118 5.64 2.87 8.69
C PRO A 118 6.37 2.22 7.52
N VAL A 119 7.23 1.25 7.83
CA VAL A 119 8.01 0.49 6.84
C VAL A 119 7.59 -0.97 6.90
N GLY A 120 7.28 -1.55 5.74
CA GLY A 120 7.02 -2.98 5.59
C GLY A 120 8.04 -3.67 4.70
N THR A 121 8.08 -4.99 4.79
CA THR A 121 9.01 -5.82 4.00
C THR A 121 8.37 -7.14 3.57
N LEU A 122 9.03 -7.87 2.68
CA LEU A 122 8.77 -9.29 2.42
C LEU A 122 9.98 -10.13 2.84
N PRO A 123 10.04 -10.63 4.09
CA PRO A 123 11.21 -11.36 4.61
C PRO A 123 11.66 -12.55 3.76
N VAL A 124 10.72 -13.18 3.05
CA VAL A 124 10.99 -14.29 2.13
C VAL A 124 12.02 -13.90 1.06
N TYR A 125 12.03 -12.65 0.61
CA TYR A 125 12.95 -12.21 -0.45
C TYR A 125 14.41 -12.34 0.03
N GLN A 126 14.69 -11.81 1.22
CA GLN A 126 16.02 -11.91 1.82
C GLN A 126 16.39 -13.36 2.15
N ALA A 127 15.46 -14.16 2.67
CA ALA A 127 15.72 -15.56 2.97
C ALA A 127 16.11 -16.38 1.72
N LEU A 128 15.48 -16.09 0.57
CA LEU A 128 15.79 -16.73 -0.71
C LEU A 128 17.16 -16.30 -1.25
N VAL A 129 17.50 -15.01 -1.12
CA VAL A 129 18.80 -14.47 -1.53
C VAL A 129 19.92 -15.10 -0.70
N GLU A 130 19.80 -15.07 0.63
CA GLU A 130 20.79 -15.67 1.55
C GLU A 130 20.95 -17.18 1.30
N ALA A 131 19.85 -17.90 1.06
CA ALA A 131 19.91 -19.31 0.71
C ALA A 131 20.61 -19.57 -0.64
N ARG A 132 20.38 -18.72 -1.64
CA ARG A 132 21.06 -18.82 -2.93
C ARG A 132 22.56 -18.59 -2.80
N GLU A 133 22.96 -17.57 -2.05
CA GLU A 133 24.37 -17.26 -1.79
C GLU A 133 25.07 -18.38 -1.03
N LYS A 134 24.39 -18.94 -0.01
CA LYS A 134 24.95 -19.98 0.85
C LYS A 134 24.98 -21.38 0.20
N TYR A 135 23.94 -21.74 -0.55
CA TYR A 135 23.74 -23.11 -1.06
C TYR A 135 23.78 -23.25 -2.59
N GLY A 136 23.99 -22.14 -3.30
CA GLY A 136 23.94 -22.05 -4.76
C GLY A 136 22.54 -22.06 -5.36
N ALA A 137 21.48 -22.26 -4.56
CA ALA A 137 20.10 -22.31 -5.05
C ALA A 137 19.09 -21.94 -3.95
N ALA A 138 18.16 -21.03 -4.27
CA ALA A 138 17.14 -20.57 -3.33
C ALA A 138 16.19 -21.68 -2.84
N VAL A 139 15.93 -22.71 -3.67
CA VAL A 139 15.09 -23.87 -3.30
C VAL A 139 15.69 -24.74 -2.19
N LYS A 140 16.97 -24.55 -1.84
CA LYS A 140 17.65 -25.22 -0.73
C LYS A 140 17.55 -24.45 0.61
N MET A 141 16.83 -23.33 0.63
CA MET A 141 16.54 -22.55 1.85
C MET A 141 16.02 -23.46 2.96
N GLN A 142 16.60 -23.36 4.15
CA GLN A 142 16.09 -24.07 5.32
C GLN A 142 14.98 -23.28 6.01
N VAL A 143 14.01 -23.98 6.59
CA VAL A 143 12.85 -23.36 7.27
C VAL A 143 13.33 -22.44 8.40
N GLU A 144 14.35 -22.88 9.14
CA GLU A 144 14.94 -22.17 10.27
C GLU A 144 15.55 -20.84 9.84
N GLU A 145 16.17 -20.79 8.67
CA GLU A 145 16.79 -19.57 8.13
C GLU A 145 15.72 -18.56 7.72
N MET A 146 14.65 -19.00 7.04
CA MET A 146 13.52 -18.14 6.71
C MET A 146 12.92 -17.48 7.95
N PHE A 147 12.70 -18.26 9.02
CA PHE A 147 12.18 -17.72 10.28
C PHE A 147 13.18 -16.84 11.01
N ALA A 148 14.49 -17.11 10.90
CA ALA A 148 15.52 -16.23 11.44
C ALA A 148 15.53 -14.86 10.74
N VAL A 149 15.34 -14.81 9.41
CA VAL A 149 15.18 -13.56 8.67
C VAL A 149 13.92 -12.82 9.13
N ILE A 150 12.78 -13.50 9.23
CA ILE A 150 11.51 -12.90 9.69
C ILE A 150 11.69 -12.24 11.06
N GLU A 151 12.27 -12.96 12.03
CA GLU A 151 12.51 -12.41 13.36
C GLU A 151 13.54 -11.28 13.34
N ARG A 152 14.62 -11.41 12.57
CA ARG A 152 15.64 -10.36 12.43
C ARG A 152 15.05 -9.05 11.91
N GLN A 153 14.13 -9.12 10.94
CA GLN A 153 13.46 -7.93 10.41
C GLN A 153 12.46 -7.33 11.41
N ALA A 154 11.68 -8.17 12.11
CA ALA A 154 10.79 -7.70 13.17
C ALA A 154 11.56 -7.03 14.31
N ALA A 155 12.69 -7.60 14.73
CA ALA A 155 13.57 -7.04 15.75
C ALA A 155 14.26 -5.73 15.30
N ALA A 156 14.48 -5.55 13.99
CA ALA A 156 15.02 -4.32 13.44
C ALA A 156 14.00 -3.16 13.45
N GLY A 157 12.71 -3.44 13.70
CA GLY A 157 11.68 -2.42 13.79
C GLY A 157 10.79 -2.28 12.56
N VAL A 158 10.78 -3.25 11.64
CA VAL A 158 9.79 -3.28 10.53
C VAL A 158 8.37 -3.31 11.11
N ASP A 159 7.47 -2.47 10.61
CA ASP A 159 6.12 -2.22 11.14
C ASP A 159 5.06 -3.19 10.62
N PHE A 160 5.25 -3.75 9.43
CA PHE A 160 4.41 -4.81 8.90
C PHE A 160 5.17 -5.79 8.01
N LEU A 161 4.82 -7.07 8.06
CA LEU A 161 5.47 -8.12 7.28
C LEU A 161 4.50 -8.70 6.27
N ALA A 162 4.82 -8.59 4.98
CA ALA A 162 4.06 -9.24 3.92
C ALA A 162 4.56 -10.68 3.70
N LEU A 163 3.68 -11.65 3.92
CA LEU A 163 4.03 -13.08 3.91
C LEU A 163 2.97 -13.92 3.19
N HIS A 164 3.42 -14.76 2.27
CA HIS A 164 2.58 -15.59 1.40
C HIS A 164 2.15 -16.87 2.12
N CYS A 165 1.40 -16.75 3.21
CA CYS A 165 1.00 -17.88 4.04
C CYS A 165 -0.07 -18.76 3.38
N ALA A 166 -0.83 -18.23 2.41
CA ALA A 166 -1.95 -18.94 1.78
C ALA A 166 -1.58 -19.67 0.48
N THR A 167 -0.36 -19.49 -0.04
CA THR A 167 0.17 -20.28 -1.17
C THR A 167 0.43 -21.72 -0.72
N THR A 168 -0.58 -22.58 -0.84
CA THR A 168 -0.57 -23.97 -0.35
C THR A 168 -0.68 -24.98 -1.48
N TRP A 169 -0.43 -26.28 -1.21
CA TRP A 169 -0.72 -27.33 -2.19
C TRP A 169 -2.17 -27.33 -2.67
N GLN A 170 -3.12 -26.98 -1.79
CA GLN A 170 -4.53 -26.87 -2.14
C GLN A 170 -4.78 -25.78 -3.19
N THR A 171 -4.28 -24.56 -2.96
CA THR A 171 -4.41 -23.45 -3.93
C THR A 171 -3.71 -23.77 -5.26
N MET A 172 -2.55 -24.42 -5.22
CA MET A 172 -1.84 -24.84 -6.42
C MET A 172 -2.59 -25.91 -7.22
N ARG A 173 -3.31 -26.83 -6.55
CA ARG A 173 -4.20 -27.79 -7.24
C ARG A 173 -5.40 -27.10 -7.89
N ALA A 174 -5.93 -26.03 -7.30
CA ALA A 174 -6.99 -25.24 -7.90
C ALA A 174 -6.49 -24.54 -9.18
N ALA A 175 -5.31 -23.92 -9.13
CA ALA A 175 -4.66 -23.34 -10.29
C ALA A 175 -4.43 -24.35 -11.42
N LYS A 176 -3.95 -25.58 -11.13
CA LYS A 176 -3.74 -26.60 -12.16
C LYS A 176 -5.00 -26.98 -12.95
N LYS A 177 -6.19 -26.77 -12.39
CA LYS A 177 -7.47 -27.07 -13.07
C LYS A 177 -7.89 -25.95 -14.04
N HIS A 178 -7.33 -24.76 -13.91
CA HIS A 178 -7.62 -23.61 -14.77
C HIS A 178 -6.37 -23.23 -15.57
N ARG A 179 -6.54 -23.02 -16.88
CA ARG A 179 -5.44 -22.51 -17.70
C ARG A 179 -5.40 -21.00 -17.56
N ARG A 180 -4.67 -20.51 -16.56
CA ARG A 180 -4.29 -19.09 -16.50
C ARG A 180 -3.48 -18.71 -17.74
N VAL A 181 -3.63 -17.47 -18.16
CA VAL A 181 -2.80 -16.88 -19.22
C VAL A 181 -1.40 -16.67 -18.67
N ASP A 182 -1.28 -16.03 -17.51
CA ASP A 182 -0.01 -15.88 -16.83
C ASP A 182 0.24 -17.03 -15.86
N TYR A 183 1.52 -17.35 -15.69
CA TYR A 183 1.92 -18.12 -14.52
C TYR A 183 1.73 -17.27 -13.24
N LEU A 184 2.22 -17.78 -12.11
CA LEU A 184 2.20 -16.99 -10.88
C LEU A 184 3.13 -15.77 -11.01
N VAL A 185 2.56 -14.57 -10.93
CA VAL A 185 3.30 -13.29 -11.03
C VAL A 185 3.78 -12.75 -9.69
N SER A 186 3.41 -13.41 -8.58
CA SER A 186 3.93 -13.05 -7.27
C SER A 186 5.36 -13.51 -7.08
N HIS A 187 6.35 -12.60 -7.06
CA HIS A 187 7.76 -12.97 -6.85
C HIS A 187 7.94 -13.91 -5.64
N GLY A 188 7.46 -13.51 -4.46
CA GLY A 188 7.54 -14.36 -3.26
C GLY A 188 6.71 -15.63 -3.36
N GLY A 189 5.48 -15.55 -3.91
CA GLY A 189 4.63 -16.74 -4.10
C GLY A 189 5.24 -17.77 -5.04
N SER A 190 5.86 -17.33 -6.13
CA SER A 190 6.47 -18.17 -7.16
C SER A 190 7.72 -18.88 -6.65
N HIS A 191 8.59 -18.15 -5.94
CA HIS A 191 9.76 -18.77 -5.32
C HIS A 191 9.38 -19.75 -4.21
N LEU A 192 8.36 -19.44 -3.40
CA LEU A 192 7.87 -20.33 -2.36
C LEU A 192 7.24 -21.60 -2.96
N MET A 193 6.48 -21.47 -4.04
CA MET A 193 5.97 -22.62 -4.79
C MET A 193 7.11 -23.48 -5.36
N GLY A 194 8.15 -22.85 -5.92
CA GLY A 194 9.35 -23.55 -6.38
C GLY A 194 10.02 -24.35 -5.25
N TRP A 195 10.12 -23.76 -4.05
CA TRP A 195 10.62 -24.43 -2.86
C TRP A 195 9.74 -25.63 -2.45
N MET A 196 8.42 -25.46 -2.43
CA MET A 196 7.47 -26.54 -2.10
C MET A 196 7.59 -27.73 -3.05
N ILE A 197 7.66 -27.46 -4.35
CA ILE A 197 7.81 -28.49 -5.40
C ILE A 197 9.14 -29.23 -5.25
N HIS A 198 10.24 -28.50 -5.08
CA HIS A 198 11.57 -29.10 -4.95
C HIS A 198 11.66 -30.00 -3.72
N ASN A 199 11.18 -29.52 -2.57
CA ASN A 199 11.31 -30.21 -1.29
C ASN A 199 10.17 -31.22 -1.02
N ARG A 200 9.11 -31.23 -1.85
CA ARG A 200 7.89 -32.03 -1.65
C ARG A 200 7.25 -31.80 -0.27
N ARG A 201 7.26 -30.55 0.18
CA ARG A 201 6.73 -30.11 1.48
C ARG A 201 5.68 -29.04 1.30
N GLU A 202 4.80 -28.89 2.29
CA GLU A 202 3.85 -27.77 2.32
C GLU A 202 4.60 -26.46 2.56
N ASN A 203 3.94 -25.34 2.28
CA ASN A 203 4.42 -24.01 2.57
C ASN A 203 4.82 -23.88 4.05
N PRO A 204 6.09 -23.58 4.36
CA PRO A 204 6.57 -23.48 5.75
C PRO A 204 5.92 -22.34 6.54
N LEU A 205 5.46 -21.28 5.88
CA LEU A 205 4.71 -20.19 6.53
C LEU A 205 3.29 -20.62 6.93
N TYR A 206 2.70 -21.57 6.19
CA TYR A 206 1.40 -22.17 6.51
C TYR A 206 1.56 -23.24 7.61
N GLU A 207 2.50 -24.16 7.43
CA GLU A 207 2.76 -25.28 8.33
C GLU A 207 3.17 -24.79 9.73
N HIS A 208 3.99 -23.74 9.80
CA HIS A 208 4.50 -23.16 11.05
C HIS A 208 3.87 -21.79 11.37
N TYR A 209 2.61 -21.58 10.99
CA TYR A 209 1.95 -20.28 11.17
C TYR A 209 1.92 -19.80 12.63
N ASP A 210 1.76 -20.69 13.61
CA ASP A 210 1.74 -20.29 15.03
C ASP A 210 3.12 -19.75 15.50
N ARG A 211 4.22 -20.28 14.94
CA ARG A 211 5.57 -19.73 15.17
C ARG A 211 5.68 -18.32 14.59
N LEU A 212 5.10 -18.09 13.42
CA LEU A 212 5.05 -16.76 12.81
C LEU A 212 4.24 -15.79 13.69
N LEU A 213 3.07 -16.19 14.15
CA LEU A 213 2.23 -15.38 15.04
C LEU A 213 2.95 -15.03 16.35
N ALA A 214 3.73 -15.96 16.91
CA ALA A 214 4.54 -15.71 18.10
C ALA A 214 5.60 -14.62 17.88
N ILE A 215 6.25 -14.61 16.71
CA ILE A 215 7.17 -13.52 16.32
C ILE A 215 6.39 -12.23 16.19
N CYS A 216 5.27 -12.24 15.46
CA CYS A 216 4.52 -11.01 15.21
C CYS A 216 4.04 -10.35 16.51
N ARG A 217 3.49 -11.16 17.43
CA ARG A 217 3.02 -10.74 18.75
C ARG A 217 4.14 -10.19 19.64
N ARG A 218 5.35 -10.74 19.54
CA ARG A 218 6.52 -10.28 20.33
C ARG A 218 6.88 -8.83 20.02
N TYR A 219 6.76 -8.41 18.77
CA TYR A 219 7.15 -7.07 18.31
C TYR A 219 5.95 -6.15 17.99
N ASP A 220 4.71 -6.64 18.10
CA ASP A 220 3.49 -5.94 17.63
C ASP A 220 3.58 -5.52 16.16
N VAL A 221 4.25 -6.33 15.34
CA VAL A 221 4.33 -6.11 13.90
C VAL A 221 3.02 -6.58 13.27
N VAL A 222 2.46 -5.79 12.38
CA VAL A 222 1.22 -6.16 11.67
C VAL A 222 1.55 -7.23 10.64
N LEU A 223 0.76 -8.31 10.63
CA LEU A 223 0.88 -9.33 9.61
C LEU A 223 0.08 -8.90 8.37
N SER A 224 0.76 -8.71 7.25
CA SER A 224 0.12 -8.51 5.95
C SER A 224 0.09 -9.85 5.22
N LEU A 225 -1.04 -10.53 5.19
CA LEU A 225 -1.15 -11.80 4.48
C LEU A 225 -1.13 -11.55 2.98
N ALA A 226 -0.03 -11.91 2.32
CA ALA A 226 0.21 -11.61 0.92
C ALA A 226 -0.46 -12.64 0.00
N ASP A 227 -1.00 -12.17 -1.12
CA ASP A 227 -1.63 -12.97 -2.17
C ASP A 227 -0.59 -13.51 -3.15
N GLY A 228 -0.35 -14.82 -3.08
CA GLY A 228 0.46 -15.55 -4.04
C GLY A 228 -0.23 -15.62 -5.39
N TRP A 229 -1.52 -15.99 -5.40
CA TRP A 229 -2.37 -16.25 -6.56
C TRP A 229 -3.09 -15.02 -7.08
N ARG A 230 -2.51 -13.82 -6.93
CA ARG A 230 -3.05 -12.64 -7.60
C ARG A 230 -3.02 -12.79 -9.14
N PRO A 231 -3.99 -12.21 -9.86
CA PRO A 231 -3.97 -12.14 -11.31
C PRO A 231 -2.89 -11.18 -11.82
N GLY A 232 -2.11 -11.63 -12.80
CA GLY A 232 -1.10 -10.85 -13.53
C GLY A 232 -1.60 -10.23 -14.84
N CYS A 233 -2.77 -10.68 -15.30
CA CYS A 233 -3.49 -10.12 -16.43
C CYS A 233 -4.99 -10.14 -16.12
N LEU A 234 -5.80 -9.39 -16.88
CA LEU A 234 -7.24 -9.31 -16.63
C LEU A 234 -7.95 -10.66 -16.77
N ALA A 235 -7.47 -11.53 -17.67
CA ALA A 235 -8.09 -12.82 -17.97
C ALA A 235 -8.05 -13.79 -16.79
N ASP A 236 -7.09 -13.62 -15.88
CA ASP A 236 -6.91 -14.46 -14.70
C ASP A 236 -7.66 -13.94 -13.47
N SER A 237 -8.39 -12.82 -13.61
CA SER A 237 -9.13 -12.20 -12.52
C SER A 237 -10.34 -13.05 -12.09
N LEU A 238 -10.47 -13.25 -10.77
CA LEU A 238 -11.48 -14.09 -10.10
C LEU A 238 -11.44 -15.56 -10.53
N ASP A 239 -10.27 -16.06 -10.93
CA ASP A 239 -10.10 -17.48 -11.18
C ASP A 239 -10.17 -18.32 -9.88
N ALA A 240 -10.25 -19.65 -10.04
CA ALA A 240 -10.38 -20.54 -8.90
C ALA A 240 -9.19 -20.48 -7.94
N ALA A 241 -7.97 -20.21 -8.43
CA ALA A 241 -6.79 -20.15 -7.56
C ALA A 241 -6.81 -18.90 -6.67
N GLN A 242 -7.18 -17.74 -7.23
CA GLN A 242 -7.34 -16.49 -6.47
C GLN A 242 -8.42 -16.65 -5.39
N VAL A 243 -9.59 -17.17 -5.77
CA VAL A 243 -10.71 -17.35 -4.83
C VAL A 243 -10.36 -18.38 -3.75
N GLN A 244 -9.71 -19.49 -4.13
CA GLN A 244 -9.30 -20.52 -3.18
C GLN A 244 -8.25 -20.01 -2.19
N GLU A 245 -7.32 -19.17 -2.64
CA GLU A 245 -6.35 -18.52 -1.75
C GLU A 245 -7.05 -17.60 -0.75
N LEU A 246 -8.03 -16.84 -1.19
CA LEU A 246 -8.80 -15.93 -0.34
C LEU A 246 -9.57 -16.67 0.77
N VAL A 247 -10.11 -17.86 0.49
CA VAL A 247 -10.72 -18.72 1.52
C VAL A 247 -9.69 -19.09 2.60
N VAL A 248 -8.48 -19.49 2.19
CA VAL A 248 -7.40 -19.84 3.14
C VAL A 248 -6.93 -18.59 3.92
N LEU A 249 -6.87 -17.43 3.27
CA LEU A 249 -6.55 -16.16 3.93
C LEU A 249 -7.56 -15.84 5.04
N GLY A 250 -8.86 -16.07 4.83
CA GLY A 250 -9.89 -15.93 5.86
C GLY A 250 -9.62 -16.77 7.11
N GLU A 251 -9.28 -18.04 6.94
CA GLU A 251 -8.91 -18.93 8.05
C GLU A 251 -7.69 -18.41 8.84
N LEU A 252 -6.67 -17.92 8.11
CA LEU A 252 -5.45 -17.38 8.69
C LEU A 252 -5.67 -16.04 9.40
N VAL A 253 -6.58 -15.19 8.91
CA VAL A 253 -7.02 -13.95 9.58
C VAL A 253 -7.66 -14.28 10.93
N ALA A 254 -8.61 -15.22 10.97
CA ALA A 254 -9.26 -15.63 12.21
C ALA A 254 -8.26 -16.17 13.24
N ARG A 255 -7.31 -17.01 12.79
CA ARG A 255 -6.22 -17.52 13.64
C ARG A 255 -5.30 -16.42 14.16
N ALA A 256 -4.89 -15.47 13.33
CA ALA A 256 -4.04 -14.35 13.75
C ALA A 256 -4.71 -13.50 14.83
N ARG A 257 -5.98 -13.13 14.61
CA ARG A 257 -6.77 -12.35 15.57
C ARG A 257 -6.96 -13.07 16.90
N LYS A 258 -7.11 -14.41 16.91
CA LYS A 258 -7.18 -15.22 18.14
C LYS A 258 -5.89 -15.15 18.97
N HIS A 259 -4.74 -15.01 18.30
CA HIS A 259 -3.43 -14.86 18.94
C HIS A 259 -3.09 -13.39 19.29
N GLY A 260 -4.05 -12.48 19.14
CA GLY A 260 -3.84 -11.06 19.40
C GLY A 260 -2.85 -10.41 18.43
N VAL A 261 -2.72 -10.93 17.22
CA VAL A 261 -1.90 -10.34 16.15
C VAL A 261 -2.82 -9.51 15.24
N GLN A 262 -2.42 -8.26 14.98
CA GLN A 262 -3.06 -7.39 14.00
C GLN A 262 -2.80 -7.92 12.59
N VAL A 263 -3.83 -7.95 11.74
CA VAL A 263 -3.73 -8.55 10.40
C VAL A 263 -4.46 -7.70 9.35
N MET A 264 -3.82 -7.55 8.20
CA MET A 264 -4.41 -7.03 6.96
C MET A 264 -4.17 -8.02 5.82
N VAL A 265 -4.97 -7.94 4.77
CA VAL A 265 -4.88 -8.84 3.61
C VAL A 265 -4.36 -8.07 2.41
N LYS A 266 -3.41 -8.63 1.67
CA LYS A 266 -2.96 -8.07 0.39
C LYS A 266 -3.82 -8.63 -0.73
N GLY A 267 -4.17 -7.78 -1.69
CA GLY A 267 -5.08 -8.07 -2.78
C GLY A 267 -4.49 -7.78 -4.16
N PRO A 268 -5.30 -8.03 -5.20
CA PRO A 268 -4.85 -8.30 -6.55
C PRO A 268 -4.14 -7.14 -7.24
N GLY A 269 -3.44 -7.51 -8.31
CA GLY A 269 -2.82 -6.63 -9.30
C GLY A 269 -3.75 -6.30 -10.46
N HIS A 270 -4.04 -7.26 -11.35
CA HIS A 270 -4.79 -7.00 -12.59
C HIS A 270 -6.27 -7.40 -12.47
N VAL A 271 -7.18 -6.43 -12.54
CA VAL A 271 -8.61 -6.67 -12.34
C VAL A 271 -9.44 -5.80 -13.29
N PRO A 272 -10.23 -6.39 -14.21
CA PRO A 272 -11.09 -5.62 -15.09
C PRO A 272 -12.16 -4.90 -14.27
N LEU A 273 -12.62 -3.75 -14.75
CA LEU A 273 -13.59 -2.90 -14.03
C LEU A 273 -14.82 -3.65 -13.53
N GLY A 274 -15.34 -4.58 -14.34
CA GLY A 274 -16.52 -5.39 -14.00
C GLY A 274 -16.33 -6.32 -12.80
N HIS A 275 -15.09 -6.70 -12.47
CA HIS A 275 -14.77 -7.60 -11.36
C HIS A 275 -14.43 -6.87 -10.06
N LEU A 276 -13.99 -5.61 -10.13
CA LEU A 276 -13.41 -4.88 -8.98
C LEU A 276 -14.27 -4.95 -7.71
N ARG A 277 -15.55 -4.58 -7.81
CA ARG A 277 -16.45 -4.58 -6.65
C ARG A 277 -16.62 -5.98 -6.07
N ALA A 278 -16.79 -6.98 -6.93
CA ALA A 278 -16.95 -8.37 -6.49
C ALA A 278 -15.69 -8.87 -5.77
N THR A 279 -14.50 -8.56 -6.31
CA THR A 279 -13.23 -8.95 -5.70
C THR A 279 -13.01 -8.34 -4.32
N VAL A 280 -13.32 -7.05 -4.14
CA VAL A 280 -13.19 -6.39 -2.84
C VAL A 280 -14.22 -6.93 -1.85
N GLN A 281 -15.49 -7.08 -2.25
CA GLN A 281 -16.53 -7.56 -1.35
C GLN A 281 -16.32 -9.02 -0.93
N LEU A 282 -15.80 -9.86 -1.83
CA LEU A 282 -15.45 -11.24 -1.52
C LEU A 282 -14.36 -11.30 -0.43
N GLU A 283 -13.35 -10.43 -0.50
CA GLU A 283 -12.33 -10.36 0.56
C GLU A 283 -12.94 -9.92 1.89
N LYS A 284 -13.75 -8.85 1.87
CA LYS A 284 -14.35 -8.33 3.11
C LYS A 284 -15.20 -9.35 3.83
N GLU A 285 -15.95 -10.15 3.09
CA GLU A 285 -16.78 -11.21 3.65
C GLU A 285 -15.92 -12.38 4.19
N LEU A 286 -15.00 -12.91 3.38
CA LEU A 286 -14.19 -14.08 3.76
C LEU A 286 -13.16 -13.78 4.85
N CYS A 287 -12.65 -12.54 4.90
CA CYS A 287 -11.60 -12.10 5.81
C CYS A 287 -12.14 -11.22 6.96
N PHE A 288 -13.43 -11.29 7.26
CA PHE A 288 -14.05 -10.66 8.43
C PHE A 288 -13.75 -9.16 8.53
N GLY A 289 -13.87 -8.45 7.40
CA GLY A 289 -13.63 -7.02 7.29
C GLY A 289 -12.19 -6.59 7.58
N ALA A 290 -11.20 -7.48 7.45
CA ALA A 290 -9.80 -7.10 7.58
C ALA A 290 -9.45 -5.94 6.61
N PRO A 291 -8.54 -5.02 6.98
CA PRO A 291 -8.08 -4.00 6.05
C PRO A 291 -7.49 -4.63 4.80
N TYR A 292 -7.81 -4.08 3.63
CA TYR A 292 -7.44 -4.66 2.34
C TYR A 292 -6.45 -3.76 1.60
N PHE A 293 -5.29 -4.35 1.29
CA PHE A 293 -4.12 -3.71 0.70
C PHE A 293 -3.91 -4.14 -0.76
N VAL A 294 -4.41 -3.37 -1.71
CA VAL A 294 -4.46 -3.74 -3.14
C VAL A 294 -3.33 -3.11 -3.94
N PHE A 295 -2.88 -3.77 -5.01
CA PHE A 295 -1.80 -3.29 -5.89
C PHE A 295 -2.35 -2.61 -7.13
N GLY A 296 -2.56 -1.30 -7.11
CA GLY A 296 -3.42 -0.62 -8.07
C GLY A 296 -4.88 -0.77 -7.64
N PRO A 297 -5.71 -1.62 -8.29
CA PRO A 297 -5.41 -2.56 -9.37
C PRO A 297 -5.32 -1.99 -10.79
N VAL A 298 -4.50 -2.61 -11.65
CA VAL A 298 -4.42 -2.34 -13.10
C VAL A 298 -5.71 -2.84 -13.76
N VAL A 299 -6.38 -1.95 -14.50
CA VAL A 299 -7.70 -2.23 -15.12
C VAL A 299 -7.62 -2.55 -16.61
N THR A 300 -6.44 -2.40 -17.22
CA THR A 300 -6.16 -2.74 -18.61
C THR A 300 -4.69 -3.06 -18.82
N ASP A 301 -4.41 -4.13 -19.57
CA ASP A 301 -3.05 -4.67 -19.75
C ASP A 301 -2.31 -4.02 -20.94
N ILE A 302 -2.96 -3.10 -21.66
CA ILE A 302 -2.48 -2.60 -22.97
C ILE A 302 -1.65 -1.31 -22.89
N ALA A 303 -1.37 -0.80 -21.68
CA ALA A 303 -0.75 0.51 -21.49
C ALA A 303 0.54 0.49 -20.64
N PRO A 304 1.49 -0.43 -20.88
CA PRO A 304 2.79 -0.39 -20.20
C PRO A 304 3.47 0.97 -20.47
N GLY A 305 4.12 1.52 -19.44
CA GLY A 305 4.59 2.92 -19.45
C GLY A 305 3.59 3.90 -18.83
N TYR A 306 2.32 3.49 -18.69
CA TYR A 306 1.24 4.31 -18.13
C TYR A 306 0.45 3.57 -17.05
N ASP A 307 1.02 2.52 -16.47
CA ASP A 307 0.30 1.68 -15.50
C ASP A 307 -0.04 2.40 -14.19
N HIS A 308 0.71 3.44 -13.82
CA HIS A 308 0.29 4.36 -12.76
C HIS A 308 -1.11 4.98 -12.99
N ILE A 309 -1.52 5.20 -14.26
CA ILE A 309 -2.85 5.71 -14.62
C ILE A 309 -3.89 4.57 -14.59
N THR A 310 -3.58 3.43 -15.21
CA THR A 310 -4.49 2.27 -15.22
C THR A 310 -4.78 1.81 -13.80
N ALA A 311 -3.75 1.77 -12.95
CA ALA A 311 -3.82 1.46 -11.53
C ALA A 311 -4.57 2.51 -10.72
N ALA A 312 -4.43 3.80 -11.01
CA ALA A 312 -5.17 4.84 -10.31
C ALA A 312 -6.69 4.72 -10.54
N ILE A 313 -7.13 4.35 -11.75
CA ILE A 313 -8.54 4.09 -12.06
C ILE A 313 -9.06 2.93 -11.20
N GLY A 314 -8.35 1.81 -11.20
CA GLY A 314 -8.76 0.65 -10.42
C GLY A 314 -8.69 0.89 -8.92
N GLY A 315 -7.65 1.59 -8.45
CA GLY A 315 -7.45 1.94 -7.04
C GLY A 315 -8.57 2.80 -6.49
N ALA A 316 -9.03 3.81 -7.24
CA ALA A 316 -10.15 4.65 -6.81
C ALA A 316 -11.45 3.83 -6.65
N LEU A 317 -11.70 2.90 -7.58
CA LEU A 317 -12.89 2.05 -7.56
C LEU A 317 -12.80 0.95 -6.50
N ALA A 318 -11.63 0.34 -6.32
CA ALA A 318 -11.38 -0.65 -5.28
C ALA A 318 -11.51 -0.01 -3.90
N ALA A 319 -10.95 1.18 -3.70
CA ALA A 319 -11.04 1.90 -2.44
C ALA A 319 -12.47 2.38 -2.15
N ARG A 320 -13.21 2.83 -3.17
CA ARG A 320 -14.64 3.11 -3.05
C ARG A 320 -15.44 1.85 -2.68
N ALA A 321 -15.03 0.68 -3.17
CA ALA A 321 -15.68 -0.60 -2.88
C ALA A 321 -15.31 -1.17 -1.50
N GLY A 322 -14.31 -0.60 -0.81
CA GLY A 322 -13.93 -0.98 0.55
C GLY A 322 -12.46 -1.27 0.77
N ALA A 323 -11.56 -1.16 -0.23
CA ALA A 323 -10.13 -1.22 0.05
C ALA A 323 -9.66 0.03 0.82
N GLU A 324 -8.76 -0.14 1.79
CA GLU A 324 -8.31 0.94 2.67
C GLU A 324 -6.84 1.28 2.50
N PHE A 325 -6.11 0.49 1.71
CA PHE A 325 -4.70 0.71 1.46
C PHE A 325 -4.36 0.42 0.01
N LEU A 326 -3.78 1.39 -0.68
CA LEU A 326 -3.37 1.28 -2.08
C LEU A 326 -1.84 1.18 -2.13
N CYS A 327 -1.31 0.09 -2.66
CA CYS A 327 0.05 0.08 -3.15
C CYS A 327 0.05 0.83 -4.47
N TYR A 328 0.91 1.83 -4.57
CA TYR A 328 1.07 2.57 -5.81
C TYR A 328 1.52 1.65 -6.96
N VAL A 329 1.44 2.17 -8.17
CA VAL A 329 2.03 1.57 -9.36
C VAL A 329 2.76 2.69 -10.08
N THR A 330 3.96 2.42 -10.58
CA THR A 330 4.77 3.44 -11.26
C THR A 330 4.57 3.35 -12.78
N ALA A 331 5.02 4.36 -13.51
CA ALA A 331 5.11 4.29 -14.97
C ALA A 331 6.06 3.18 -15.46
N ALA A 332 7.01 2.74 -14.63
CA ALA A 332 7.98 1.69 -14.97
C ALA A 332 7.44 0.27 -14.73
N GLU A 333 6.22 0.10 -14.20
CA GLU A 333 5.62 -1.22 -14.01
C GLU A 333 5.64 -2.00 -15.33
N HIS A 334 5.96 -3.30 -15.24
CA HIS A 334 6.18 -4.21 -16.38
C HIS A 334 7.36 -3.87 -17.31
N LEU A 335 8.13 -2.81 -17.05
CA LEU A 335 9.21 -2.35 -17.91
C LEU A 335 10.58 -2.29 -17.22
N GLY A 336 10.64 -1.96 -15.93
CA GLY A 336 11.90 -1.87 -15.21
C GLY A 336 11.79 -1.25 -13.82
N LEU A 337 12.94 -0.87 -13.27
CA LEU A 337 13.02 -0.21 -11.96
C LEU A 337 12.65 1.28 -12.11
N PRO A 338 11.81 1.83 -11.21
CA PRO A 338 11.45 3.23 -11.29
C PRO A 338 12.60 4.14 -10.82
N ASP A 339 12.75 5.26 -11.50
CA ASP A 339 13.57 6.38 -11.00
C ASP A 339 12.83 7.19 -9.90
N VAL A 340 13.52 8.17 -9.32
CA VAL A 340 12.99 9.03 -8.25
C VAL A 340 11.72 9.79 -8.67
N GLN A 341 11.66 10.25 -9.92
CA GLN A 341 10.51 10.99 -10.44
C GLN A 341 9.31 10.07 -10.67
N GLN A 342 9.53 8.88 -11.20
CA GLN A 342 8.50 7.86 -11.38
C GLN A 342 7.94 7.36 -10.05
N VAL A 343 8.77 7.28 -9.00
CA VAL A 343 8.30 7.03 -7.63
C VAL A 343 7.36 8.15 -7.16
N ARG A 344 7.76 9.42 -7.31
CA ARG A 344 6.92 10.57 -6.96
C ARG A 344 5.58 10.54 -7.71
N GLU A 345 5.61 10.33 -9.02
CA GLU A 345 4.42 10.30 -9.89
C GLU A 345 3.47 9.16 -9.52
N GLY A 346 4.00 7.97 -9.24
CA GLY A 346 3.20 6.85 -8.74
C GLY A 346 2.50 7.17 -7.42
N VAL A 347 3.19 7.81 -6.48
CA VAL A 347 2.59 8.18 -5.18
C VAL A 347 1.48 9.21 -5.39
N VAL A 348 1.73 10.24 -6.20
CA VAL A 348 0.74 11.26 -6.53
C VAL A 348 -0.50 10.64 -7.19
N ALA A 349 -0.32 9.74 -8.15
CA ALA A 349 -1.42 9.05 -8.82
C ALA A 349 -2.27 8.22 -7.82
N ALA A 350 -1.62 7.46 -6.94
CA ALA A 350 -2.30 6.68 -5.91
C ALA A 350 -3.02 7.56 -4.87
N ARG A 351 -2.44 8.71 -4.48
CA ARG A 351 -3.08 9.66 -3.57
C ARG A 351 -4.30 10.34 -4.19
N ILE A 352 -4.25 10.65 -5.48
CA ILE A 352 -5.43 11.13 -6.23
C ILE A 352 -6.53 10.07 -6.20
N ALA A 353 -6.19 8.81 -6.46
CA ALA A 353 -7.14 7.70 -6.42
C ALA A 353 -7.76 7.51 -5.02
N ALA A 354 -6.92 7.54 -3.97
CA ALA A 354 -7.33 7.46 -2.58
C ALA A 354 -8.30 8.59 -2.21
N HIS A 355 -7.93 9.85 -2.47
CA HIS A 355 -8.76 11.01 -2.15
C HIS A 355 -10.08 11.02 -2.94
N ALA A 356 -10.04 10.62 -4.22
CA ALA A 356 -11.27 10.48 -5.03
C ALA A 356 -12.24 9.45 -4.42
N ALA A 357 -11.72 8.36 -3.86
CA ALA A 357 -12.53 7.39 -3.15
C ALA A 357 -13.04 7.93 -1.80
N ASP A 358 -12.21 8.68 -1.07
CA ASP A 358 -12.59 9.32 0.20
C ASP A 358 -13.73 10.33 -0.02
N VAL A 359 -13.66 11.17 -1.05
CA VAL A 359 -14.75 12.10 -1.42
C VAL A 359 -16.07 11.35 -1.69
N ALA A 360 -15.99 10.15 -2.26
CA ALA A 360 -17.17 9.32 -2.51
C ALA A 360 -17.71 8.60 -1.26
N ARG A 361 -16.89 8.44 -0.22
CA ARG A 361 -17.20 7.66 1.00
C ARG A 361 -17.50 8.53 2.21
N ASP A 362 -16.89 9.70 2.31
CA ASP A 362 -16.95 10.59 3.46
C ASP A 362 -17.14 12.06 3.00
N PRO A 363 -18.28 12.69 3.31
CA PRO A 363 -18.52 14.10 2.99
C PRO A 363 -17.46 15.07 3.53
N ARG A 364 -16.73 14.72 4.60
CA ARG A 364 -15.66 15.57 5.16
C ARG A 364 -14.50 15.73 4.18
N ALA A 365 -14.20 14.72 3.37
CA ALA A 365 -13.11 14.77 2.40
C ALA A 365 -13.34 15.83 1.31
N ALA A 366 -14.61 16.05 0.91
CA ALA A 366 -15.00 17.04 -0.08
C ALA A 366 -14.70 18.50 0.32
N ARG A 367 -14.41 18.75 1.62
CA ARG A 367 -14.04 20.09 2.09
C ARG A 367 -12.76 20.59 1.40
N TRP A 368 -11.78 19.72 1.18
CA TRP A 368 -10.54 20.10 0.51
C TRP A 368 -10.80 20.56 -0.94
N ASP A 369 -11.62 19.81 -1.69
CA ASP A 369 -12.05 20.18 -3.04
C ASP A 369 -12.82 21.50 -3.08
N LEU A 370 -13.67 21.75 -2.08
CA LEU A 370 -14.42 23.00 -1.99
C LEU A 370 -13.50 24.20 -1.73
N GLU A 371 -12.52 24.07 -0.82
CA GLU A 371 -11.53 25.12 -0.56
C GLU A 371 -10.66 25.39 -1.80
N MET A 372 -10.21 24.34 -2.49
CA MET A 372 -9.49 24.43 -3.77
C MET A 372 -10.32 25.15 -4.83
N SER A 373 -11.61 24.81 -4.94
CA SER A 373 -12.53 25.42 -5.90
C SER A 373 -12.79 26.90 -5.59
N ARG A 374 -12.88 27.26 -4.31
CA ARG A 374 -12.99 28.66 -3.86
C ARG A 374 -11.73 29.46 -4.21
N ALA A 375 -10.54 28.92 -3.98
CA ALA A 375 -9.28 29.56 -4.36
C ALA A 375 -9.19 29.78 -5.88
N ARG A 376 -9.54 28.76 -6.68
CA ARG A 376 -9.60 28.86 -8.16
C ARG A 376 -10.55 29.96 -8.61
N LYS A 377 -11.76 30.02 -8.04
CA LYS A 377 -12.75 31.04 -8.35
C LYS A 377 -12.24 32.45 -8.03
N ALA A 378 -11.53 32.61 -6.93
CA ALA A 378 -10.94 33.88 -6.50
C ALA A 378 -9.68 34.26 -7.28
N LEU A 379 -9.16 33.38 -8.15
CA LEU A 379 -7.83 33.49 -8.77
C LEU A 379 -6.70 33.65 -7.75
N ASP A 380 -6.90 33.12 -6.54
CA ASP A 380 -5.90 33.08 -5.48
C ASP A 380 -4.93 31.93 -5.76
N TRP A 381 -3.90 32.25 -6.54
CA TRP A 381 -2.89 31.28 -6.98
C TRP A 381 -2.09 30.73 -5.81
N ASP A 382 -1.77 31.56 -4.81
CA ASP A 382 -0.95 31.14 -3.68
C ASP A 382 -1.74 30.13 -2.83
N ARG A 383 -3.00 30.43 -2.52
CA ARG A 383 -3.88 29.47 -1.81
C ARG A 383 -4.16 28.23 -2.65
N GLN A 384 -4.34 28.37 -3.96
CA GLN A 384 -4.56 27.22 -4.85
C GLN A 384 -3.34 26.29 -4.88
N ILE A 385 -2.12 26.84 -4.92
CA ILE A 385 -0.86 26.09 -4.90
C ILE A 385 -0.66 25.44 -3.54
N GLU A 386 -0.90 26.17 -2.44
CA GLU A 386 -0.82 25.64 -1.08
C GLU A 386 -1.75 24.44 -0.86
N LEU A 387 -2.98 24.53 -1.38
CA LEU A 387 -3.98 23.46 -1.32
C LEU A 387 -3.72 22.32 -2.30
N ALA A 388 -2.76 22.41 -3.23
CA ALA A 388 -2.54 21.34 -4.19
C ALA A 388 -1.92 20.11 -3.53
N LEU A 389 -2.36 18.92 -3.93
CA LEU A 389 -1.84 17.64 -3.45
C LEU A 389 -0.32 17.52 -3.64
N ASP A 390 0.19 18.08 -4.75
CA ASP A 390 1.60 18.30 -5.04
C ASP A 390 1.83 19.79 -5.32
N SER A 391 2.00 20.57 -4.24
CA SER A 391 2.20 22.02 -4.29
C SER A 391 3.47 22.43 -5.04
N SER A 392 4.54 21.64 -4.95
CA SER A 392 5.80 21.94 -5.64
C SER A 392 5.64 21.83 -7.17
N ARG A 393 4.95 20.78 -7.65
CA ARG A 393 4.60 20.60 -9.06
C ARG A 393 3.67 21.72 -9.55
N ALA A 394 2.63 22.04 -8.79
CA ALA A 394 1.68 23.09 -9.14
C ALA A 394 2.37 24.47 -9.26
N ALA A 395 3.23 24.80 -8.30
CA ALA A 395 4.01 26.04 -8.32
C ALA A 395 4.97 26.12 -9.50
N MET A 396 5.69 25.02 -9.80
CA MET A 396 6.58 24.93 -10.95
C MET A 396 5.81 25.15 -12.26
N MET A 397 4.71 24.43 -12.49
CA MET A 397 3.92 24.56 -13.72
C MET A 397 3.32 25.96 -13.88
N ARG A 398 2.90 26.61 -12.78
CA ARG A 398 2.46 28.01 -12.81
C ARG A 398 3.61 28.91 -13.24
N ARG A 399 4.79 28.81 -12.62
CA ARG A 399 5.96 29.65 -12.96
C ARG A 399 6.36 29.51 -14.44
N GLU A 400 6.43 28.29 -14.95
CA GLU A 400 6.85 28.03 -16.33
C GLU A 400 5.85 28.55 -17.37
N ARG A 401 4.54 28.38 -17.11
CA ARG A 401 3.48 28.67 -18.08
C ARG A 401 2.96 30.10 -18.00
N SER A 402 3.28 30.81 -16.93
CA SER A 402 2.74 32.13 -16.64
C SER A 402 3.86 33.14 -16.79
N ARG A 403 3.99 33.74 -17.98
CA ARG A 403 4.95 34.80 -18.30
C ARG A 403 4.63 36.13 -17.58
N GLY A 404 4.36 36.08 -16.27
CA GLY A 404 4.26 37.23 -15.36
C GLY A 404 3.09 38.19 -15.52
N SER A 405 2.28 38.13 -16.59
CA SER A 405 1.38 39.26 -16.94
C SER A 405 -0.13 39.03 -16.80
N HIS A 406 -0.60 37.82 -16.48
CA HIS A 406 -2.04 37.51 -16.44
C HIS A 406 -2.49 37.08 -15.04
N GLN A 407 -3.48 37.79 -14.49
CA GLN A 407 -4.20 37.39 -13.27
C GLN A 407 -4.84 36.00 -13.42
N ALA A 408 -5.30 35.65 -14.62
CA ALA A 408 -5.82 34.33 -14.96
C ALA A 408 -4.73 33.36 -15.49
N CYS A 409 -5.12 32.11 -15.75
CA CYS A 409 -4.21 31.13 -16.36
C CYS A 409 -3.95 31.44 -17.85
N ALA A 410 -2.85 30.89 -18.38
CA ALA A 410 -2.47 31.06 -19.78
C ALA A 410 -3.44 30.42 -20.79
N MET A 411 -4.30 29.49 -20.36
CA MET A 411 -5.22 28.77 -21.26
C MET A 411 -6.25 29.71 -21.92
N CYS A 412 -6.86 30.60 -21.14
CA CYS A 412 -7.89 31.53 -21.64
C CYS A 412 -7.37 32.99 -21.73
N GLY A 413 -6.24 33.30 -21.10
CA GLY A 413 -5.68 34.66 -21.05
C GLY A 413 -6.71 35.68 -20.55
N LYS A 414 -6.89 36.77 -21.29
CA LYS A 414 -7.86 37.84 -21.01
C LYS A 414 -9.34 37.41 -21.09
N TYR A 415 -9.64 36.24 -21.64
CA TYR A 415 -11.00 35.71 -21.79
C TYR A 415 -11.31 34.63 -20.74
N CYS A 416 -10.75 34.77 -19.53
CA CYS A 416 -11.02 33.84 -18.45
C CYS A 416 -12.52 33.81 -18.11
N ALA A 417 -13.15 32.65 -18.27
CA ALA A 417 -14.58 32.47 -18.02
C ALA A 417 -15.00 32.93 -16.61
N MET A 418 -14.17 32.67 -15.59
CA MET A 418 -14.45 33.08 -14.21
C MET A 418 -14.43 34.61 -14.04
N GLN A 419 -13.51 35.31 -14.72
CA GLN A 419 -13.46 36.78 -14.68
C GLN A 419 -14.63 37.40 -15.42
N VAL A 420 -14.93 36.90 -16.63
CA VAL A 420 -16.03 37.40 -17.47
C VAL A 420 -17.34 37.31 -16.72
N VAL A 421 -17.70 36.12 -16.22
CA VAL A 421 -18.97 35.93 -15.49
C VAL A 421 -18.96 36.70 -14.16
N GLY A 422 -17.83 36.78 -13.47
CA GLY A 422 -17.70 37.55 -12.23
C GLY A 422 -18.04 39.04 -12.39
N GLN A 423 -17.61 39.66 -13.49
CA GLN A 423 -17.93 41.06 -13.82
C GLN A 423 -19.43 41.29 -14.01
N TYR A 424 -20.12 40.38 -14.71
CA TYR A 424 -21.57 40.49 -14.95
C TYR A 424 -22.43 40.18 -13.72
N LEU A 425 -21.95 39.32 -12.81
CA LEU A 425 -22.69 38.95 -11.60
C LEU A 425 -22.48 39.95 -10.44
N GLY A 426 -21.76 41.05 -10.65
CA GLY A 426 -21.55 42.10 -9.64
C GLY A 426 -20.79 41.63 -8.40
N LYS A 427 -20.03 40.53 -8.49
CA LYS A 427 -19.19 40.04 -7.39
C LYS A 427 -17.81 40.66 -7.51
N GLU A 428 -17.43 41.49 -6.54
CA GLU A 428 -16.05 41.98 -6.44
C GLU A 428 -15.08 40.80 -6.44
N GLN A 429 -13.99 40.92 -7.21
CA GLN A 429 -12.89 39.96 -7.21
C GLN A 429 -12.22 39.98 -5.83
N GLY A 430 -12.67 39.13 -4.90
CA GLY A 430 -11.96 38.92 -3.62
C GLY A 430 -12.82 38.67 -2.38
N VAL A 431 -14.15 38.83 -2.43
CA VAL A 431 -14.97 38.66 -1.22
C VAL A 431 -16.03 37.58 -1.45
N CYS A 432 -15.97 36.52 -0.62
CA CYS A 432 -16.97 35.47 -0.58
C CYS A 432 -18.27 35.96 0.05
#